data_AF-A0A4Y4DL44-F1
#
_entry.id   AF-A0A4Y4DL44-F1
#
_cell.length_a   1.000
_cell.length_b   1.000
_cell.length_c   1.000
_cell.angle_alpha   90.00
_cell.angle_beta   90.00
_cell.angle_gamma   90.00
#
_symmetry.space_group_name_H-M   'P 1'
#
loop_
_entity.id
_entity.type
_entity.pdbx_description
1 polymer ?
#
loop_
_entity_poly.entity_id
_entity_poly.type
_entity_poly.pdbx_seq_one_letter_code
_entity_poly.pdbx_strand_id
1 'polypeptide(L)'
;MKSFLPRAARNYLEQLRRELSFLTEEERAAVLEQTRAQILNLPGKGRRKADLLRLMGEPQAVAAGFSRTEPQELKVSSGRQFLTRILAWPIFALSLLTAAMIIFSPGSMTLLPERPIGLAEGSWLGSASELEQVIGSYILLIAMIPVVFSLLPLVLRGAAGFIAALLGALATSAAAVLGFNSLGAFLIPLAVLLWAQVFTPLLMMRGSMARPGPGWLVAAALGLLASVAAATWQGLQGFAGEPWLVLAPACVLGILALLLPMRWRWANIALIAAGLLVMAAGCAASLPSMYQAPLVWPWLAGAMSFAVGHLALAAGMWHERARNLLALL
;
A
#
# COMPACT_ATOMS: atom_id res chain seq x y z
N MET A 1 19.56 -23.99 49.35
CA MET A 1 18.41 -24.20 50.27
C MET A 1 17.11 -24.07 49.47
N LYS A 2 16.29 -25.13 49.35
CA LYS A 2 14.99 -25.04 48.66
C LYS A 2 14.04 -24.20 49.53
N SER A 3 13.80 -22.94 49.18
CA SER A 3 12.85 -22.10 49.92
C SER A 3 11.44 -22.66 49.74
N PHE A 4 10.85 -23.18 50.82
CA PHE A 4 9.48 -23.67 50.81
C PHE A 4 8.51 -22.51 50.60
N LEU A 5 7.74 -22.57 49.51
CA LEU A 5 6.69 -21.60 49.24
C LEU A 5 5.48 -21.84 50.16
N PRO A 6 4.83 -20.78 50.66
CA PRO A 6 3.57 -20.90 51.40
C PRO A 6 2.48 -21.62 50.59
N ARG A 7 1.48 -22.19 51.27
CA ARG A 7 0.39 -22.96 50.63
C ARG A 7 -0.39 -22.13 49.59
N ALA A 8 -0.66 -20.86 49.88
CA ALA A 8 -1.36 -19.97 48.95
C ALA A 8 -0.55 -19.71 47.65
N ALA A 9 0.75 -19.45 47.76
CA ALA A 9 1.65 -19.30 46.63
C ALA A 9 1.76 -20.58 45.77
N ARG A 10 1.80 -21.76 46.41
CA ARG A 10 1.79 -23.04 45.69
C ARG A 10 0.51 -23.24 44.90
N ASN A 11 -0.64 -23.01 45.52
CA ASN A 11 -1.94 -23.11 44.86
C ASN A 11 -2.06 -22.12 43.68
N TYR A 12 -1.53 -20.91 43.83
CA TYR A 12 -1.51 -19.90 42.76
C TYR A 12 -0.68 -20.37 41.57
N LEU A 13 0.55 -20.86 41.80
CA LEU A 13 1.40 -21.40 40.73
C LEU A 13 0.81 -22.63 40.07
N GLU A 14 0.09 -23.47 40.82
CA GLU A 14 -0.58 -24.65 40.26
C GLU A 14 -1.80 -24.27 39.41
N GLN A 15 -2.55 -23.25 39.82
CA GLN A 15 -3.61 -22.66 38.97
C GLN A 15 -3.02 -22.04 37.71
N LEU A 16 -1.96 -21.23 37.85
CA LEU A 16 -1.27 -20.63 36.71
C LEU A 16 -0.71 -21.70 35.76
N ARG A 17 -0.16 -22.81 36.28
CA ARG A 17 0.30 -23.95 35.46
C ARG A 17 -0.82 -24.54 34.61
N ARG A 18 -2.03 -24.66 35.16
CA ARG A 18 -3.21 -25.18 34.43
C ARG A 18 -3.66 -24.21 33.35
N GLU A 19 -3.68 -22.92 33.65
CA GLU A 19 -4.04 -21.87 32.69
C GLU A 19 -3.00 -21.73 31.56
N LEU A 20 -1.70 -21.96 31.84
CA LEU A 20 -0.61 -21.99 30.86
C LEU A 20 -0.48 -23.32 30.10
N SER A 21 -1.53 -24.16 30.12
CA SER A 21 -1.51 -25.47 29.46
C SER A 21 -1.33 -25.40 27.93
N PHE A 22 -1.55 -24.23 27.34
CA PHE A 22 -1.35 -23.96 25.91
C PHE A 22 0.10 -23.68 25.51
N LEU A 23 1.01 -23.43 26.46
CA LEU A 23 2.45 -23.26 26.21
C LEU A 23 3.20 -24.59 26.19
N THR A 24 4.38 -24.63 25.55
CA THR A 24 5.30 -25.77 25.65
C THR A 24 5.79 -25.97 27.10
N GLU A 25 6.23 -27.18 27.48
CA GLU A 25 6.69 -27.45 28.85
C GLU A 25 7.91 -26.59 29.24
N GLU A 26 8.81 -26.28 28.30
CA GLU A 26 9.97 -25.41 28.56
C GLU A 26 9.56 -23.96 28.84
N GLU A 27 8.69 -23.38 28.00
CA GLU A 27 8.14 -22.02 28.19
C GLU A 27 7.33 -21.92 29.49
N ARG A 28 6.51 -22.94 29.76
CA ARG A 28 5.71 -23.04 30.98
C ARG A 28 6.61 -23.08 32.22
N ALA A 29 7.69 -23.86 32.19
CA ALA A 29 8.66 -23.92 33.28
C ALA A 29 9.33 -22.57 33.53
N ALA A 30 9.75 -21.87 32.47
CA ALA A 30 10.37 -20.54 32.56
C ALA A 30 9.42 -19.50 33.17
N VAL A 31 8.17 -19.45 32.72
CA VAL A 31 7.15 -18.51 33.25
C VAL A 31 6.85 -18.81 34.72
N LEU A 32 6.72 -20.10 35.09
CA LEU A 32 6.50 -20.49 36.49
C LEU A 32 7.71 -20.16 37.39
N GLU A 33 8.92 -20.30 36.89
CA GLU A 33 10.15 -19.95 37.63
C GLU A 33 10.26 -18.44 37.84
N GLN A 34 10.01 -17.64 36.81
CA GLN A 34 9.97 -16.19 36.91
C GLN A 34 8.88 -15.72 37.89
N THR A 35 7.68 -16.28 37.79
CA THR A 35 6.56 -15.96 38.70
C THR A 35 6.90 -16.36 40.13
N ARG A 36 7.56 -17.50 40.34
CA ARG A 36 8.04 -17.94 41.65
C ARG A 36 9.07 -16.96 42.23
N ALA A 37 10.00 -16.47 41.43
CA ALA A 37 10.96 -15.45 41.87
C ALA A 37 10.26 -14.15 42.28
N GLN A 38 9.27 -13.70 41.51
CA GLN A 38 8.45 -12.53 41.84
C GLN A 38 7.70 -12.70 43.17
N ILE A 39 7.06 -13.86 43.40
CA ILE A 39 6.34 -14.15 44.65
C ILE A 39 7.28 -14.11 45.87
N LEU A 40 8.53 -14.57 45.73
CA LEU A 40 9.52 -14.52 46.81
C LEU A 40 9.93 -13.10 47.17
N ASN A 41 9.84 -12.17 46.22
CA ASN A 41 10.15 -10.75 46.41
C ASN A 41 8.96 -9.94 46.95
N LEU A 42 7.76 -10.51 47.03
CA LEU A 42 6.59 -9.81 47.56
C LEU A 42 6.64 -9.68 49.10
N PRO A 43 6.11 -8.58 49.66
CA PRO A 43 5.93 -8.43 51.10
C PRO A 43 5.02 -9.56 51.62
N GLY A 44 5.56 -10.39 52.52
CA GLY A 44 4.84 -11.56 53.06
C GLY A 44 4.95 -12.84 52.22
N LYS A 45 5.78 -12.88 51.16
CA LYS A 45 6.16 -14.08 50.38
C LYS A 45 4.96 -14.91 49.87
N GLY A 46 3.82 -14.28 49.63
CA GLY A 46 2.60 -14.96 49.20
C GLY A 46 1.92 -15.84 50.25
N ARG A 47 1.98 -15.47 51.54
CA ARG A 47 1.26 -16.17 52.63
C ARG A 47 -0.26 -16.01 52.55
N ARG A 48 -0.76 -14.85 52.11
CA ARG A 48 -2.20 -14.53 52.02
C ARG A 48 -2.66 -14.52 50.57
N LYS A 49 -3.76 -15.22 50.28
CA LYS A 49 -4.34 -15.31 48.92
C LYS A 49 -4.79 -13.95 48.40
N ALA A 50 -5.44 -13.13 49.24
CA ALA A 50 -5.93 -11.81 48.85
C ALA A 50 -4.79 -10.88 48.41
N ASP A 51 -3.68 -10.87 49.15
CA ASP A 51 -2.51 -10.03 48.82
C ASP A 51 -1.83 -10.52 47.53
N LEU A 52 -1.76 -11.84 47.31
CA LEU A 52 -1.27 -12.45 46.08
C LEU A 52 -2.10 -12.02 44.87
N LEU A 53 -3.43 -12.16 44.94
CA LEU A 53 -4.31 -11.76 43.84
C LEU A 53 -4.29 -10.25 43.59
N ARG A 54 -4.16 -9.44 44.65
CA ARG A 54 -4.07 -7.98 44.50
C ARG A 54 -2.77 -7.53 43.85
N LEU A 55 -1.64 -8.18 44.16
CA LEU A 55 -0.31 -7.76 43.70
C LEU A 55 0.10 -8.42 42.38
N MET A 56 -0.31 -9.68 42.15
CA MET A 56 0.04 -10.45 40.95
C MET A 56 -1.11 -10.50 39.93
N GLY A 57 -2.33 -10.17 40.32
CA GLY A 57 -3.52 -10.38 39.51
C GLY A 57 -4.03 -11.82 39.57
N GLU A 58 -5.19 -12.07 38.95
CA GLU A 58 -5.74 -13.42 38.84
C GLU A 58 -4.89 -14.29 37.90
N PRO A 59 -4.72 -15.61 38.20
CA PRO A 59 -3.92 -16.50 37.36
C PRO A 59 -4.36 -16.52 35.89
N GLN A 60 -5.67 -16.39 35.64
CA GLN A 60 -6.25 -16.30 34.30
C GLN A 60 -5.83 -15.02 33.56
N ALA A 61 -5.84 -13.88 34.24
CA ALA A 61 -5.42 -12.61 33.66
C ALA A 61 -3.91 -12.61 33.36
N VAL A 62 -3.10 -13.20 34.25
CA VAL A 62 -1.66 -13.38 34.02
C VAL A 62 -1.41 -14.31 32.85
N ALA A 63 -2.08 -15.47 32.78
CA ALA A 63 -1.97 -16.39 31.65
C ALA A 63 -2.45 -15.78 30.33
N ALA A 64 -3.49 -14.94 30.36
CA ALA A 64 -3.97 -14.22 29.17
C ALA A 64 -2.90 -13.26 28.61
N GLY A 65 -2.03 -12.69 29.45
CA GLY A 65 -0.88 -11.90 29.00
C GLY A 65 0.16 -12.70 28.21
N PHE A 66 0.19 -14.03 28.37
CA PHE A 66 1.04 -14.95 27.61
C PHE A 66 0.29 -15.67 26.49
N SER A 67 -1.03 -15.50 26.40
CA SER A 67 -1.76 -15.97 25.23
C SER A 67 -1.17 -15.27 24.01
N ARG A 68 -0.92 -16.04 22.94
CA ARG A 68 -0.55 -15.49 21.64
C ARG A 68 -1.74 -14.67 21.12
N THR A 69 -1.95 -13.48 21.66
CA THR A 69 -2.89 -12.52 21.11
C THR A 69 -2.38 -12.21 19.71
N GLU A 70 -3.13 -12.62 18.69
CA GLU A 70 -2.95 -12.08 17.35
C GLU A 70 -2.81 -10.55 17.51
N PRO A 71 -1.68 -9.94 17.06
CA PRO A 71 -1.54 -8.50 17.14
C PRO A 71 -2.81 -7.86 16.57
N GLN A 72 -3.41 -6.89 17.27
CA GLN A 72 -4.71 -6.33 16.88
C GLN A 72 -4.73 -5.82 15.42
N GLU A 73 -3.56 -5.50 14.86
CA GLU A 73 -3.33 -5.17 13.44
C GLU A 73 -3.70 -6.29 12.46
N LEU A 74 -3.80 -7.54 12.92
CA LEU A 74 -4.13 -8.73 12.13
C LEU A 74 -5.62 -9.12 12.19
N LYS A 75 -6.46 -8.39 12.95
CA LYS A 75 -7.93 -8.60 13.05
C LYS A 75 -8.64 -8.25 11.75
N VAL A 76 -8.38 -9.00 10.70
CA VAL A 76 -9.09 -8.92 9.44
C VAL A 76 -9.61 -10.31 9.12
N SER A 77 -10.91 -10.40 8.82
CA SER A 77 -11.63 -11.68 8.63
C SER A 77 -11.04 -12.58 7.54
N SER A 78 -10.21 -12.03 6.64
CA SER A 78 -9.49 -12.79 5.62
C SER A 78 -8.22 -12.09 5.15
N GLY A 79 -7.28 -12.87 4.59
CA GLY A 79 -6.09 -12.34 3.91
C GLY A 79 -6.43 -11.43 2.73
N ARG A 80 -7.52 -11.76 2.00
CA ARG A 80 -8.06 -10.94 0.91
C ARG A 80 -8.41 -9.54 1.38
N GLN A 81 -9.20 -9.44 2.44
CA GLN A 81 -9.67 -8.15 2.94
C GLN A 81 -8.52 -7.26 3.45
N PHE A 82 -7.44 -7.86 3.96
CA PHE A 82 -6.24 -7.13 4.35
C PHE A 82 -5.48 -6.55 3.15
N LEU A 83 -5.25 -7.36 2.11
CA LEU A 83 -4.63 -6.90 0.87
C LEU A 83 -5.47 -5.79 0.21
N THR A 84 -6.80 -5.98 0.16
CA THR A 84 -7.72 -4.96 -0.34
C THR A 84 -7.63 -3.67 0.49
N ARG A 85 -7.53 -3.76 1.82
CA ARG A 85 -7.44 -2.57 2.69
C ARG A 85 -6.13 -1.82 2.54
N ILE A 86 -5.01 -2.54 2.44
CA ILE A 86 -3.69 -1.91 2.24
C ILE A 86 -3.60 -1.20 0.89
N LEU A 87 -4.21 -1.78 -0.15
CA LEU A 87 -4.16 -1.22 -1.49
C LEU A 87 -5.19 -0.10 -1.70
N ALA A 88 -6.42 -0.26 -1.22
CA ALA A 88 -7.52 0.67 -1.52
C ALA A 88 -7.24 2.12 -1.06
N TRP A 89 -6.59 2.33 0.09
CA TRP A 89 -6.31 3.67 0.60
C TRP A 89 -5.31 4.46 -0.24
N PRO A 90 -4.11 3.92 -0.57
CA PRO A 90 -3.21 4.56 -1.52
C PRO A 90 -3.84 4.82 -2.89
N ILE A 91 -4.63 3.87 -3.40
CA ILE A 91 -5.33 4.04 -4.68
C ILE A 91 -6.32 5.19 -4.58
N PHE A 92 -7.15 5.22 -3.54
CA PHE A 92 -8.09 6.30 -3.31
C PHE A 92 -7.40 7.66 -3.20
N ALA A 93 -6.30 7.74 -2.42
CA ALA A 93 -5.56 8.98 -2.25
C ALA A 93 -4.99 9.50 -3.57
N LEU A 94 -4.35 8.65 -4.37
CA LEU A 94 -3.82 9.04 -5.68
C LEU A 94 -4.95 9.37 -6.68
N SER A 95 -6.05 8.60 -6.66
CA SER A 95 -7.23 8.87 -7.50
C SER A 95 -7.85 10.22 -7.19
N LEU A 96 -8.03 10.53 -5.90
CA LEU A 96 -8.60 11.80 -5.45
C LEU A 96 -7.70 12.97 -5.82
N LEU A 97 -6.39 12.81 -5.62
CA LEU A 97 -5.41 13.83 -5.99
C LEU A 97 -5.36 14.05 -7.51
N THR A 98 -5.44 12.98 -8.29
CA THR A 98 -5.49 13.05 -9.77
C THR A 98 -6.78 13.71 -10.24
N ALA A 99 -7.93 13.36 -9.64
CA ALA A 99 -9.20 13.99 -9.94
C ALA A 99 -9.19 15.49 -9.61
N ALA A 100 -8.67 15.86 -8.44
CA ALA A 100 -8.49 17.26 -8.07
C ALA A 100 -7.61 18.00 -9.08
N MET A 101 -6.48 17.42 -9.50
CA MET A 101 -5.64 18.03 -10.52
C MET A 101 -6.35 18.20 -11.86
N ILE A 102 -7.07 17.18 -12.31
CA ILE A 102 -7.79 17.25 -13.59
C ILE A 102 -8.89 18.33 -13.54
N ILE A 103 -9.62 18.43 -12.42
CA ILE A 103 -10.73 19.38 -12.27
C ILE A 103 -10.23 20.81 -12.07
N PHE A 104 -9.19 21.01 -11.25
CA PHE A 104 -8.73 22.35 -10.86
C PHE A 104 -7.59 22.91 -11.70
N SER A 105 -6.97 22.11 -12.58
CA SER A 105 -5.87 22.55 -13.45
C SER A 105 -6.11 22.41 -14.97
N PRO A 106 -7.27 22.84 -15.54
CA PRO A 106 -7.51 22.74 -16.99
C PRO A 106 -6.45 23.47 -17.84
N GLY A 107 -6.01 24.65 -17.39
CA GLY A 107 -5.11 25.52 -18.15
C GLY A 107 -3.65 25.04 -18.26
N SER A 108 -3.22 24.08 -17.42
CA SER A 108 -1.88 23.49 -17.50
C SER A 108 -1.85 22.18 -18.30
N MET A 109 -3.01 21.70 -18.77
CA MET A 109 -3.16 20.43 -19.51
C MET A 109 -3.20 20.61 -21.04
N THR A 110 -3.26 21.85 -21.53
CA THR A 110 -3.43 22.22 -22.94
C THR A 110 -2.13 22.30 -23.76
N LEU A 111 -0.98 21.93 -23.21
CA LEU A 111 0.34 22.13 -23.84
C LEU A 111 0.93 20.88 -24.53
N LEU A 112 0.23 19.74 -24.56
CA LEU A 112 0.67 18.64 -25.41
C LEU A 112 0.19 18.91 -26.84
N PRO A 113 1.09 19.07 -27.83
CA PRO A 113 0.67 19.14 -29.22
C PRO A 113 -0.10 17.87 -29.56
N GLU A 114 -1.30 18.00 -30.12
CA GLU A 114 -2.07 16.87 -30.65
C GLU A 114 -1.17 16.11 -31.63
N ARG A 115 -0.55 15.01 -31.17
CA ARG A 115 0.19 14.11 -32.04
C ARG A 115 -0.83 13.12 -32.60
N PRO A 116 -1.14 13.15 -33.91
CA PRO A 116 -1.89 12.07 -34.51
C PRO A 116 -1.01 10.82 -34.47
N ILE A 117 -1.20 9.98 -33.46
CA ILE A 117 -0.77 8.59 -33.56
C ILE A 117 -1.79 7.96 -34.50
N GLY A 118 -1.32 7.51 -35.67
CA GLY A 118 -2.11 6.96 -36.77
C GLY A 118 -2.89 5.68 -36.42
N LEU A 119 -3.84 5.78 -35.50
CA LEU A 119 -5.03 4.95 -35.49
C LEU A 119 -5.92 5.50 -36.60
N ALA A 120 -5.81 4.85 -37.76
CA ALA A 120 -6.53 5.06 -39.02
C ALA A 120 -7.65 6.11 -38.99
N GLU A 121 -7.57 7.08 -39.91
CA GLU A 121 -8.72 7.83 -40.43
C GLU A 121 -9.86 6.84 -40.74
N GLY A 122 -10.84 6.72 -39.85
CA GLY A 122 -11.89 5.71 -39.92
C GLY A 122 -12.19 4.91 -38.63
N SER A 123 -11.55 5.21 -37.50
CA SER A 123 -11.98 4.69 -36.20
C SER A 123 -13.40 5.15 -35.86
N TRP A 124 -14.31 4.19 -35.62
CA TRP A 124 -15.68 4.43 -35.14
C TRP A 124 -15.74 5.10 -33.75
N LEU A 125 -14.61 5.26 -33.08
CA LEU A 125 -14.46 6.12 -31.92
C LEU A 125 -13.90 7.46 -32.40
N GLY A 126 -14.81 8.41 -32.58
CA GLY A 126 -14.50 9.82 -32.79
C GLY A 126 -13.45 10.29 -31.78
N SER A 127 -12.56 11.16 -32.24
CA SER A 127 -11.48 11.72 -31.44
C SER A 127 -12.00 12.29 -30.12
N ALA A 128 -11.20 12.23 -29.04
CA ALA A 128 -11.63 12.71 -27.72
C ALA A 128 -12.13 14.19 -27.73
N SER A 129 -11.70 14.98 -28.71
CA SER A 129 -12.17 16.34 -28.98
C SER A 129 -13.61 16.40 -29.50
N GLU A 130 -14.07 15.42 -30.27
CA GLU A 130 -15.49 15.28 -30.66
C GLU A 130 -16.35 14.88 -29.45
N LEU A 131 -15.83 14.03 -28.57
CA LEU A 131 -16.51 13.66 -27.33
C LEU A 131 -16.63 14.86 -26.36
N GLU A 132 -15.60 15.69 -26.28
CA GLU A 132 -15.59 16.93 -25.49
C GLU A 132 -16.61 17.96 -26.02
N GLN A 133 -16.77 18.06 -27.34
CA GLN A 133 -17.79 18.91 -27.97
C GLN A 133 -19.23 18.44 -27.68
N VAL A 134 -19.46 17.12 -27.55
CA VAL A 134 -20.79 16.54 -27.29
C VAL A 134 -21.13 16.50 -25.79
N ILE A 135 -20.16 16.22 -24.93
CA ILE A 135 -20.36 15.96 -23.49
C ILE A 135 -20.03 17.21 -22.64
N GLY A 136 -19.23 18.15 -23.13
CA GLY A 136 -18.84 19.36 -22.42
C GLY A 136 -18.08 19.06 -21.12
N SER A 137 -18.21 19.95 -20.12
CA SER A 137 -17.51 19.85 -18.82
C SER A 137 -17.76 18.55 -18.04
N TYR A 138 -18.79 17.77 -18.40
CA TYR A 138 -19.06 16.46 -17.80
C TYR A 138 -17.97 15.42 -18.12
N ILE A 139 -17.11 15.65 -19.11
CA ILE A 139 -15.95 14.79 -19.39
C ILE A 139 -14.98 14.72 -18.20
N LEU A 140 -14.94 15.76 -17.36
CA LEU A 140 -14.13 15.81 -16.14
C LEU A 140 -14.61 14.81 -15.07
N LEU A 141 -15.88 14.37 -15.13
CA LEU A 141 -16.40 13.33 -14.23
C LEU A 141 -15.74 11.97 -14.46
N ILE A 142 -15.12 11.74 -15.64
CA ILE A 142 -14.34 10.53 -15.90
C ILE A 142 -13.19 10.39 -14.90
N ALA A 143 -12.62 11.49 -14.43
CA ALA A 143 -11.56 11.48 -13.41
C ALA A 143 -12.05 10.96 -12.04
N MET A 144 -13.36 10.97 -11.78
CA MET A 144 -13.96 10.45 -10.54
C MET A 144 -14.17 8.94 -10.55
N ILE A 145 -14.13 8.28 -11.72
CA ILE A 145 -14.29 6.82 -11.86
C ILE A 145 -13.33 6.08 -10.92
N PRO A 146 -12.00 6.28 -10.99
CA PRO A 146 -11.06 5.55 -10.14
C PRO A 146 -11.22 5.91 -8.65
N VAL A 147 -11.77 7.08 -8.31
CA VAL A 147 -12.07 7.47 -6.93
C VAL A 147 -13.16 6.57 -6.36
N VAL A 148 -14.30 6.47 -7.04
CA VAL A 148 -15.45 5.65 -6.60
C VAL A 148 -15.07 4.17 -6.54
N PHE A 149 -14.44 3.67 -7.59
CA PHE A 149 -14.11 2.24 -7.69
C PHE A 149 -12.99 1.79 -6.76
N SER A 150 -12.12 2.68 -6.29
CA SER A 150 -11.07 2.32 -5.33
C SER A 150 -11.62 1.87 -3.96
N LEU A 151 -12.74 2.47 -3.52
CA LEU A 151 -13.35 2.22 -2.21
C LEU A 151 -14.44 1.15 -2.23
N LEU A 152 -15.10 0.93 -3.37
CA LEU A 152 -16.18 -0.07 -3.48
C LEU A 152 -15.77 -1.48 -2.96
N PRO A 153 -14.55 -1.98 -3.22
CA PRO A 153 -14.11 -3.27 -2.69
C PRO A 153 -13.93 -3.33 -1.16
N LEU A 154 -13.90 -2.19 -0.46
CA LEU A 154 -13.90 -2.14 1.00
C LEU A 154 -15.30 -2.35 1.60
N VAL A 155 -16.32 -1.88 0.88
CA VAL A 155 -17.73 -1.96 1.31
C VAL A 155 -18.36 -3.28 0.85
N LEU A 156 -18.13 -3.64 -0.42
CA LEU A 156 -18.69 -4.83 -1.05
C LEU A 156 -17.83 -6.06 -0.75
N ARG A 157 -18.45 -7.11 -0.19
CA ARG A 157 -17.75 -8.37 0.14
C ARG A 157 -17.88 -9.40 -0.99
N GLY A 158 -16.90 -10.32 -1.07
CA GLY A 158 -16.98 -11.50 -1.94
C GLY A 158 -16.92 -11.20 -3.44
N ALA A 159 -17.85 -11.78 -4.21
CA ALA A 159 -17.91 -11.65 -5.66
C ALA A 159 -18.28 -10.22 -6.11
N ALA A 160 -19.21 -9.55 -5.41
CA ALA A 160 -19.61 -8.19 -5.73
C ALA A 160 -18.44 -7.20 -5.67
N GLY A 161 -17.60 -7.30 -4.63
CA GLY A 161 -16.39 -6.48 -4.52
C GLY A 161 -15.33 -6.79 -5.58
N PHE A 162 -15.25 -8.04 -6.05
CA PHE A 162 -14.38 -8.41 -7.17
C PHE A 162 -14.85 -7.82 -8.49
N ILE A 163 -16.15 -7.95 -8.79
CA ILE A 163 -16.77 -7.41 -10.00
C ILE A 163 -16.61 -5.88 -10.02
N ALA A 164 -16.84 -5.20 -8.89
CA ALA A 164 -16.62 -3.76 -8.80
C ALA A 164 -15.16 -3.39 -9.09
N ALA A 165 -14.18 -4.09 -8.51
CA ALA A 165 -12.76 -3.84 -8.78
C ALA A 165 -12.42 -4.04 -10.27
N LEU A 166 -12.96 -5.10 -10.89
CA LEU A 166 -12.75 -5.39 -12.31
C LEU A 166 -13.37 -4.32 -13.21
N LEU A 167 -14.61 -3.92 -12.94
CA LEU A 167 -15.29 -2.85 -13.67
C LEU A 167 -14.53 -1.53 -13.53
N GLY A 168 -14.04 -1.21 -12.33
CA GLY A 168 -13.23 -0.01 -12.09
C GLY A 168 -11.92 -0.01 -12.89
N ALA A 169 -11.20 -1.13 -12.91
CA ALA A 169 -9.98 -1.28 -13.68
C ALA A 169 -10.23 -1.16 -15.19
N LEU A 170 -11.28 -1.82 -15.69
CA LEU A 170 -11.69 -1.75 -17.10
C LEU A 170 -12.12 -0.33 -17.49
N ALA A 171 -12.98 0.32 -16.70
CA ALA A 171 -13.47 1.67 -16.98
C ALA A 171 -12.33 2.69 -16.95
N THR A 172 -11.41 2.60 -15.97
CA THR A 172 -10.25 3.50 -15.90
C THR A 172 -9.26 3.24 -17.02
N SER A 173 -9.07 1.98 -17.44
CA SER A 173 -8.22 1.64 -18.60
C SER A 173 -8.83 2.16 -19.90
N ALA A 174 -10.14 1.99 -20.09
CA ALA A 174 -10.85 2.56 -21.22
C ALA A 174 -10.72 4.08 -21.23
N ALA A 175 -10.95 4.75 -20.11
CA ALA A 175 -10.75 6.20 -19.99
C ALA A 175 -9.31 6.64 -20.31
N ALA A 176 -8.30 5.87 -19.87
CA ALA A 176 -6.90 6.14 -20.16
C ALA A 176 -6.58 5.99 -21.67
N VAL A 177 -7.17 5.00 -22.33
CA VAL A 177 -6.99 4.74 -23.78
C VAL A 177 -7.79 5.73 -24.63
N LEU A 178 -9.02 6.04 -24.24
CA LEU A 178 -9.91 6.94 -24.99
C LEU A 178 -9.50 8.41 -24.87
N GLY A 179 -9.01 8.84 -23.70
CA GLY A 179 -8.53 10.20 -23.47
C GLY A 179 -7.10 10.47 -23.97
N PHE A 180 -6.60 9.70 -24.94
CA PHE A 180 -5.19 9.71 -25.35
C PHE A 180 -4.67 11.11 -25.72
N ASN A 181 -3.39 11.39 -25.40
CA ASN A 181 -2.65 12.66 -25.53
C ASN A 181 -3.04 13.84 -24.63
N SER A 182 -4.07 13.74 -23.78
CA SER A 182 -4.39 14.79 -22.80
C SER A 182 -4.64 14.20 -21.41
N LEU A 183 -5.89 13.93 -21.06
CA LEU A 183 -6.35 13.48 -19.75
C LEU A 183 -6.00 12.01 -19.49
N GLY A 184 -5.92 11.18 -20.53
CA GLY A 184 -5.69 9.76 -20.40
C GLY A 184 -4.36 9.40 -19.72
N ALA A 185 -3.31 10.21 -19.94
CA ALA A 185 -1.99 9.97 -19.36
C ALA A 185 -1.99 10.05 -17.82
N PHE A 186 -2.83 10.93 -17.24
CA PHE A 186 -3.00 11.05 -15.79
C PHE A 186 -3.68 9.82 -15.17
N LEU A 187 -4.44 9.07 -15.96
CA LEU A 187 -5.18 7.88 -15.51
C LEU A 187 -4.36 6.59 -15.59
N ILE A 188 -3.25 6.56 -16.34
CA ILE A 188 -2.39 5.36 -16.50
C ILE A 188 -1.94 4.79 -15.15
N PRO A 189 -1.37 5.58 -14.21
CA PRO A 189 -0.94 5.05 -12.91
C PRO A 189 -2.10 4.49 -12.09
N LEU A 190 -3.29 5.10 -12.20
CA LEU A 190 -4.51 4.63 -11.53
C LEU A 190 -5.01 3.31 -12.11
N ALA A 191 -4.96 3.16 -13.44
CA ALA A 191 -5.31 1.91 -14.11
C ALA A 191 -4.39 0.76 -13.65
N VAL A 192 -3.08 0.99 -13.58
CA VAL A 192 -2.10 0.01 -13.06
C VAL A 192 -2.45 -0.41 -11.63
N LEU A 193 -2.75 0.57 -10.78
CA LEU A 193 -3.12 0.34 -9.38
C LEU A 193 -4.44 -0.42 -9.20
N LEU A 194 -5.48 -0.08 -9.98
CA LEU A 194 -6.76 -0.78 -9.94
C LEU A 194 -6.63 -2.21 -10.46
N TRP A 195 -5.85 -2.45 -11.51
CA TRP A 195 -5.50 -3.82 -11.93
C TRP A 195 -4.74 -4.57 -10.86
N ALA A 196 -3.82 -3.90 -10.15
CA ALA A 196 -3.14 -4.53 -9.02
C ALA A 196 -4.11 -4.88 -7.88
N GLN A 197 -5.16 -4.09 -7.63
CA GLN A 197 -6.21 -4.43 -6.66
C GLN A 197 -7.00 -5.69 -7.06
N VAL A 198 -7.14 -5.96 -8.37
CA VAL A 198 -7.76 -7.18 -8.91
C VAL A 198 -6.82 -8.38 -8.81
N PHE A 199 -5.58 -8.25 -9.29
CA PHE A 199 -4.66 -9.39 -9.42
C PHE A 199 -3.90 -9.74 -8.14
N THR A 200 -3.54 -8.76 -7.31
CA THR A 200 -2.71 -9.01 -6.11
C THR A 200 -3.36 -10.01 -5.16
N PRO A 201 -4.66 -9.89 -4.81
CA PRO A 201 -5.30 -10.90 -3.97
C PRO A 201 -5.39 -12.28 -4.65
N LEU A 202 -5.64 -12.34 -5.95
CA LEU A 202 -5.71 -13.62 -6.69
C LEU A 202 -4.37 -14.35 -6.71
N LEU A 203 -3.28 -13.62 -6.91
CA LEU A 203 -1.93 -14.18 -7.00
C LEU A 203 -1.37 -14.53 -5.62
N MET A 204 -1.58 -13.66 -4.61
CA MET A 204 -1.04 -13.86 -3.27
C MET A 204 -1.81 -14.89 -2.44
N MET A 205 -3.07 -15.18 -2.77
CA MET A 205 -3.85 -16.23 -2.10
C MET A 205 -3.65 -17.63 -2.69
N ARG A 206 -3.04 -17.76 -3.89
CA ARG A 206 -2.77 -19.08 -4.52
C ARG A 206 -1.64 -19.87 -3.87
N GLY A 207 -0.88 -19.27 -2.95
CA GLY A 207 0.10 -19.97 -2.12
C GLY A 207 0.46 -19.18 -0.88
N SER A 208 0.54 -19.84 0.28
CA SER A 208 0.85 -19.24 1.58
C SER A 208 2.23 -18.55 1.66
N MET A 209 3.07 -18.72 0.63
CA MET A 209 4.38 -18.08 0.46
C MET A 209 4.61 -17.53 -0.95
N ALA A 210 3.59 -17.00 -1.63
CA ALA A 210 3.78 -16.34 -2.93
C ALA A 210 4.57 -15.02 -2.78
N ARG A 211 5.88 -15.13 -2.54
CA ARG A 211 6.84 -14.04 -2.69
C ARG A 211 6.97 -13.77 -4.18
N PRO A 212 6.77 -12.53 -4.67
CA PRO A 212 7.16 -12.21 -6.04
C PRO A 212 8.64 -12.58 -6.20
N GLY A 213 8.95 -13.44 -7.18
CA GLY A 213 10.32 -13.86 -7.43
C GLY A 213 11.22 -12.66 -7.78
N PRO A 214 12.55 -12.78 -7.64
CA PRO A 214 13.47 -11.69 -8.00
C PRO A 214 13.26 -11.22 -9.46
N GLY A 215 12.94 -12.14 -10.38
CA GLY A 215 12.61 -11.79 -11.77
C GLY A 215 11.42 -10.85 -11.93
N TRP A 216 10.39 -10.96 -11.09
CA TRP A 216 9.24 -10.04 -11.12
C TRP A 216 9.61 -8.65 -10.61
N LEU A 217 10.47 -8.55 -9.60
CA LEU A 217 10.95 -7.27 -9.09
C LEU A 217 11.90 -6.59 -10.09
N VAL A 218 12.72 -7.36 -10.79
CA VAL A 218 13.55 -6.85 -11.90
C VAL A 218 12.66 -6.37 -13.05
N ALA A 219 11.64 -7.14 -13.45
CA ALA A 219 10.70 -6.70 -14.48
C ALA A 219 9.95 -5.43 -14.08
N ALA A 220 9.52 -5.31 -12.81
CA ALA A 220 8.90 -4.10 -12.29
C ALA A 220 9.86 -2.91 -12.29
N ALA A 221 11.12 -3.10 -11.90
CA ALA A 221 12.15 -2.07 -11.95
C ALA A 221 12.42 -1.60 -13.39
N LEU A 222 12.56 -2.53 -14.34
CA LEU A 222 12.73 -2.21 -15.76
C LEU A 222 11.52 -1.49 -16.34
N GLY A 223 10.31 -1.93 -16.01
CA GLY A 223 9.07 -1.26 -16.42
C GLY A 223 8.95 0.15 -15.87
N LEU A 224 9.33 0.35 -14.60
CA LEU A 224 9.37 1.68 -13.98
C LEU A 224 10.47 2.57 -14.59
N LEU A 225 11.65 2.03 -14.86
CA LEU A 225 12.72 2.78 -15.54
C LEU A 225 12.29 3.21 -16.94
N ALA A 226 11.63 2.32 -17.69
CA ALA A 226 11.11 2.63 -19.01
C ALA A 226 10.02 3.73 -18.95
N SER A 227 9.11 3.67 -17.97
CA SER A 227 8.08 4.71 -17.81
C SER A 227 8.66 6.05 -17.38
N VAL A 228 9.60 6.05 -16.43
CA VAL A 228 10.32 7.26 -16.01
C VAL A 228 11.12 7.84 -17.18
N ALA A 229 11.86 7.01 -17.93
CA ALA A 229 12.64 7.48 -19.09
C ALA A 229 11.73 8.07 -20.19
N ALA A 230 10.63 7.40 -20.54
CA ALA A 230 9.68 7.88 -21.53
C ALA A 230 9.04 9.21 -21.11
N ALA A 231 8.65 9.31 -19.84
CA ALA A 231 8.07 10.53 -19.30
C ALA A 231 9.13 11.66 -19.22
N THR A 232 10.39 11.34 -18.89
CA THR A 232 11.49 12.31 -18.80
C THR A 232 11.77 12.90 -20.18
N TRP A 233 11.82 12.03 -21.20
CA TRP A 233 11.99 12.42 -22.60
C TRP A 233 10.89 13.39 -23.05
N GLN A 234 9.64 13.12 -22.69
CA GLN A 234 8.52 14.04 -22.97
C GLN A 234 8.66 15.36 -22.21
N GLY A 235 9.05 15.32 -20.93
CA GLY A 235 9.29 16.51 -20.12
C GLY A 235 10.34 17.42 -20.72
N LEU A 236 11.47 16.87 -21.20
CA LEU A 236 12.56 17.63 -21.80
C LEU A 236 12.18 18.33 -23.12
N GLN A 237 11.21 17.79 -23.88
CA GLN A 237 10.76 18.38 -25.15
C GLN A 237 9.91 19.65 -24.96
N GLY A 238 9.30 19.83 -23.78
CA GLY A 238 8.34 20.92 -23.51
C GLY A 238 8.68 21.80 -22.31
N PHE A 239 9.86 21.64 -21.70
CA PHE A 239 10.25 22.40 -20.51
C PHE A 239 11.11 23.61 -20.88
N ALA A 240 10.66 24.80 -20.49
CA ALA A 240 11.36 26.06 -20.78
C ALA A 240 12.52 26.37 -19.80
N GLY A 241 12.60 25.67 -18.67
CA GLY A 241 13.64 25.85 -17.66
C GLY A 241 14.89 25.00 -17.91
N GLU A 242 15.79 25.01 -16.93
CA GLU A 242 17.05 24.25 -16.99
C GLU A 242 16.84 22.73 -17.02
N PRO A 243 17.47 21.97 -17.95
CA PRO A 243 17.26 20.53 -18.10
C PRO A 243 17.53 19.70 -16.84
N TRP A 244 18.42 20.16 -15.96
CA TRP A 244 18.75 19.45 -14.72
C TRP A 244 17.57 19.37 -13.75
N LEU A 245 16.61 20.30 -13.81
CA LEU A 245 15.38 20.29 -13.00
C LEU A 245 14.48 19.09 -13.35
N VAL A 246 14.63 18.54 -14.56
CA VAL A 246 13.93 17.34 -15.02
C VAL A 246 14.80 16.09 -14.83
N LEU A 247 16.08 16.17 -15.17
CA LEU A 247 17.00 15.03 -15.10
C LEU A 247 17.32 14.59 -13.66
N ALA A 248 17.54 15.53 -12.72
CA ALA A 248 17.92 15.17 -11.36
C ALA A 248 16.83 14.36 -10.63
N PRO A 249 15.54 14.75 -10.65
CA PRO A 249 14.49 13.92 -10.08
C PRO A 249 14.33 12.58 -10.81
N ALA A 250 14.47 12.55 -12.14
CA ALA A 250 14.42 11.31 -12.91
C ALA A 250 15.53 10.33 -12.50
N CYS A 251 16.76 10.82 -12.29
CA CYS A 251 17.88 10.02 -11.79
C CYS A 251 17.60 9.47 -10.39
N VAL A 252 17.04 10.28 -9.48
CA VAL A 252 16.67 9.82 -8.13
C VAL A 252 15.62 8.70 -8.20
N LEU A 253 14.55 8.89 -8.98
CA LEU A 253 13.53 7.86 -9.18
C LEU A 253 14.12 6.59 -9.81
N GLY A 254 15.02 6.73 -10.78
CA GLY A 254 15.70 5.60 -11.42
C GLY A 254 16.60 4.81 -10.46
N ILE A 255 17.38 5.49 -9.62
CA ILE A 255 18.19 4.85 -8.58
C ILE A 255 17.30 4.10 -7.59
N LEU A 256 16.21 4.73 -7.13
CA LEU A 256 15.27 4.08 -6.20
C LEU A 256 14.54 2.90 -6.85
N ALA A 257 14.22 2.97 -8.15
CA ALA A 257 13.65 1.86 -8.91
C ALA A 257 14.61 0.65 -8.97
N LEU A 258 15.91 0.89 -9.17
CA LEU A 258 16.93 -0.16 -9.18
C LEU A 258 17.12 -0.85 -7.84
N LEU A 259 16.68 -0.22 -6.73
CA LEU A 259 16.71 -0.82 -5.40
C LEU A 259 15.49 -1.72 -5.10
N LEU A 260 14.45 -1.74 -5.95
CA LEU A 260 13.27 -2.61 -5.76
C LEU A 260 13.63 -4.10 -5.56
N PRO A 261 14.57 -4.70 -6.33
CA PRO A 261 14.96 -6.10 -6.14
C PRO A 261 15.60 -6.38 -4.78
N MET A 262 16.17 -5.37 -4.10
CA MET A 262 16.80 -5.52 -2.78
C MET A 262 15.77 -5.68 -1.65
N ARG A 263 14.49 -5.37 -1.91
CA ARG A 263 13.37 -5.52 -0.96
C ARG A 263 13.55 -4.71 0.33
N TRP A 264 14.33 -3.64 0.27
CA TRP A 264 14.52 -2.75 1.42
C TRP A 264 13.26 -1.92 1.62
N ARG A 265 12.57 -2.13 2.75
CA ARG A 265 11.35 -1.39 3.10
C ARG A 265 11.54 0.13 2.98
N TRP A 266 12.69 0.63 3.45
CA TRP A 266 13.05 2.05 3.36
C TRP A 266 13.23 2.55 1.93
N ALA A 267 13.75 1.72 1.02
CA ALA A 267 13.84 2.09 -0.40
C ALA A 267 12.45 2.21 -1.05
N ASN A 268 11.52 1.33 -0.69
CA ASN A 268 10.12 1.43 -1.15
C ASN A 268 9.44 2.69 -0.62
N ILE A 269 9.63 3.01 0.67
CA ILE A 269 9.10 4.25 1.27
C ILE A 269 9.74 5.48 0.63
N ALA A 270 11.05 5.48 0.39
CA ALA A 270 11.75 6.56 -0.30
C ALA A 270 11.24 6.74 -1.73
N LEU A 271 10.95 5.66 -2.47
CA LEU A 271 10.38 5.72 -3.81
C LEU A 271 8.98 6.34 -3.81
N ILE A 272 8.15 5.99 -2.82
CA ILE A 272 6.82 6.60 -2.61
C ILE A 272 6.95 8.09 -2.34
N ALA A 273 7.80 8.47 -1.38
CA ALA A 273 8.00 9.86 -0.98
C ALA A 273 8.59 10.70 -2.13
N ALA A 274 9.60 10.19 -2.82
CA ALA A 274 10.18 10.83 -3.99
C ALA A 274 9.14 11.00 -5.11
N GLY A 275 8.31 9.98 -5.36
CA GLY A 275 7.22 10.08 -6.33
C GLY A 275 6.23 11.22 -6.02
N LEU A 276 5.81 11.34 -4.75
CA LEU A 276 4.95 12.44 -4.30
C LEU A 276 5.63 13.81 -4.41
N LEU A 277 6.92 13.91 -4.06
CA LEU A 277 7.68 15.15 -4.18
C LEU A 277 7.83 15.57 -5.64
N VAL A 278 8.06 14.63 -6.56
CA VAL A 278 8.11 14.92 -8.01
C VAL A 278 6.77 15.43 -8.51
N MET A 279 5.65 14.83 -8.11
CA MET A 279 4.31 15.33 -8.45
C MET A 279 4.09 16.74 -7.91
N ALA A 280 4.39 16.99 -6.64
CA ALA A 280 4.20 18.29 -6.00
C ALA A 280 5.09 19.38 -6.64
N ALA A 281 6.37 19.07 -6.90
CA ALA A 281 7.28 19.97 -7.61
C ALA A 281 6.81 20.23 -9.04
N GLY A 282 6.25 19.21 -9.70
CA GLY A 282 5.60 19.32 -11.00
C GLY A 282 4.44 20.31 -11.00
N CYS A 283 3.53 20.20 -10.03
CA CYS A 283 2.41 21.13 -9.85
C CYS A 283 2.90 22.57 -9.63
N ALA A 284 3.97 22.77 -8.85
CA ALA A 284 4.55 24.08 -8.65
C ALA A 284 5.19 24.63 -9.95
N ALA A 285 5.89 23.77 -10.70
CA ALA A 285 6.54 24.14 -11.95
C ALA A 285 5.54 24.41 -13.10
N SER A 286 4.35 23.81 -13.07
CA SER A 286 3.29 24.05 -14.06
C SER A 286 2.56 25.38 -13.87
N LEU A 287 2.79 26.10 -12.76
CA LEU A 287 2.16 27.39 -12.54
C LEU A 287 2.63 28.43 -13.59
N PRO A 288 1.73 29.29 -14.09
CA PRO A 288 2.07 30.32 -15.09
C PRO A 288 3.18 31.27 -14.66
N SER A 289 3.34 31.49 -13.36
CA SER A 289 4.33 32.37 -12.75
C SER A 289 5.72 31.74 -12.56
N MET A 290 5.88 30.44 -12.85
CA MET A 290 7.13 29.70 -12.67
C MET A 290 7.73 29.31 -14.03
N TYR A 291 7.47 28.08 -14.50
CA TYR A 291 8.10 27.52 -15.69
C TYR A 291 7.11 27.11 -16.79
N GLN A 292 5.80 27.20 -16.54
CA GLN A 292 4.75 26.72 -17.46
C GLN A 292 5.01 25.27 -17.92
N ALA A 293 5.57 24.45 -17.04
CA ALA A 293 5.98 23.09 -17.37
C ALA A 293 4.77 22.19 -17.66
N PRO A 294 4.84 21.29 -18.65
CA PRO A 294 3.79 20.30 -18.87
C PRO A 294 3.69 19.36 -17.67
N LEU A 295 2.55 19.41 -16.97
CA LEU A 295 2.31 18.67 -15.72
C LEU A 295 2.29 17.14 -15.92
N VAL A 296 2.08 16.67 -17.16
CA VAL A 296 1.97 15.25 -17.52
C VAL A 296 3.24 14.47 -17.17
N TRP A 297 4.44 15.03 -17.43
CA TRP A 297 5.72 14.38 -17.09
C TRP A 297 5.86 14.08 -15.59
N PRO A 298 5.87 15.09 -14.71
CA PRO A 298 6.12 14.85 -13.28
C PRO A 298 4.97 14.05 -12.66
N TRP A 299 3.75 14.18 -13.20
CA TRP A 299 2.64 13.34 -12.80
C TRP A 299 2.87 11.87 -13.11
N LEU A 300 3.18 11.54 -14.37
CA LEU A 300 3.30 10.15 -14.80
C LEU A 300 4.48 9.46 -14.11
N ALA A 301 5.65 10.11 -14.05
CA ALA A 301 6.81 9.55 -13.40
C ALA A 301 6.65 9.43 -11.88
N GLY A 302 6.11 10.46 -11.24
CA GLY A 302 5.89 10.47 -9.79
C GLY A 302 4.81 9.48 -9.36
N ALA A 303 3.67 9.46 -10.07
CA ALA A 303 2.54 8.57 -9.76
C ALA A 303 2.86 7.09 -10.07
N MET A 304 3.62 6.79 -11.14
CA MET A 304 4.10 5.42 -11.38
C MET A 304 5.09 4.96 -10.30
N SER A 305 5.99 5.85 -9.85
CA SER A 305 6.91 5.56 -8.76
C SER A 305 6.16 5.32 -7.44
N PHE A 306 5.16 6.16 -7.15
CA PHE A 306 4.24 5.98 -6.02
C PHE A 306 3.51 4.63 -6.08
N ALA A 307 2.97 4.28 -7.25
CA ALA A 307 2.22 3.04 -7.45
C ALA A 307 3.09 1.80 -7.24
N VAL A 308 4.24 1.73 -7.92
CA VAL A 308 5.17 0.60 -7.82
C VAL A 308 5.75 0.48 -6.40
N GLY A 309 6.10 1.60 -5.77
CA GLY A 309 6.57 1.63 -4.39
C GLY A 309 5.54 1.09 -3.39
N HIS A 310 4.27 1.49 -3.53
CA HIS A 310 3.19 0.98 -2.68
C HIS A 310 2.94 -0.52 -2.90
N LEU A 311 2.96 -0.99 -4.14
CA LEU A 311 2.80 -2.41 -4.44
C LEU A 311 3.94 -3.25 -3.85
N ALA A 312 5.17 -2.77 -3.95
CA ALA A 312 6.34 -3.42 -3.35
C ALA A 312 6.26 -3.44 -1.81
N LEU A 313 5.81 -2.35 -1.19
CA LEU A 313 5.61 -2.26 0.25
C LEU A 313 4.48 -3.20 0.73
N ALA A 314 3.33 -3.20 0.05
CA ALA A 314 2.20 -4.07 0.35
C ALA A 314 2.57 -5.56 0.25
N ALA A 315 3.36 -5.92 -0.76
CA ALA A 315 3.89 -7.28 -0.89
C ALA A 315 4.80 -7.68 0.28
N GLY A 316 5.64 -6.75 0.76
CA GLY A 316 6.47 -6.95 1.95
C GLY A 316 5.63 -7.20 3.22
N MET A 317 4.63 -6.35 3.45
CA MET A 317 3.72 -6.48 4.60
C MET A 317 2.93 -7.78 4.59
N TRP A 318 2.45 -8.20 3.41
CA TRP A 318 1.78 -9.50 3.25
C TRP A 318 2.70 -10.66 3.62
N HIS A 319 3.93 -10.65 3.12
CA HIS A 319 4.90 -11.71 3.38
C HIS A 319 5.20 -11.85 4.88
N GLU A 320 5.35 -10.73 5.57
CA GLU A 320 5.59 -10.71 7.02
C GLU A 320 4.39 -11.21 7.81
N ARG A 321 3.18 -10.80 7.43
CA ARG A 321 1.95 -11.33 8.00
C ARG A 321 1.88 -12.85 7.82
N ALA A 322 2.10 -13.35 6.61
CA ALA A 322 2.06 -14.78 6.32
C ALA A 322 3.10 -15.56 7.15
N ARG A 323 4.33 -15.03 7.26
CA ARG A 323 5.38 -15.62 8.11
C ARG A 323 4.98 -15.63 9.58
N ASN A 324 4.43 -14.54 10.10
CA ASN A 324 4.02 -14.45 11.50
C ASN A 324 2.87 -15.41 11.80
N LEU A 325 1.90 -15.56 10.88
CA LEU A 325 0.81 -16.54 11.02
C LEU A 325 1.33 -17.99 10.98
N LEU A 326 2.32 -18.30 10.14
CA LEU A 326 2.95 -19.63 10.12
C LEU A 326 3.74 -19.94 11.39
N ALA A 327 4.34 -18.93 12.04
CA ALA A 327 5.03 -19.11 13.31
C ALA A 327 4.05 -19.36 14.49
N LEU A 328 2.76 -19.12 14.29
CA LEU A 328 1.72 -19.36 15.28
C LEU A 328 1.12 -20.78 15.21
N LEU A 329 1.28 -21.47 14.06
CA LEU A 329 0.86 -22.86 13.82
C LEU A 329 1.95 -23.85 14.25
#